data_AF-A0A0D0Y2U6-F1
#
_entry.id   AF-A0A0D0Y2U6-F1
#
_cell.length_a   1.000
_cell.length_b   1.000
_cell.length_c   1.000
_cell.angle_alpha   90.00
_cell.angle_beta   90.00
_cell.angle_gamma   90.00
#
_symmetry.space_group_name_H-M   'P 1'
#
loop_
_entity.id
_entity.type
_entity.pdbx_description
1 polymer ?
#
loop_
_entity_poly.entity_id
_entity_poly.type
_entity_poly.pdbx_seq_one_letter_code
_entity_poly.pdbx_strand_id
1 'polypeptide(L)'
;MEQYQWQDKTIYPVCTHEGSRFGDSLNELSEIAQGASIERGLAVRGVCAYDTDQAIKNWLNNYDQKADDQPMVTVSYWHPQYKDE
;
A
#
# COMPACT_ATOMS: atom_id res chain seq x y z
N MET A 1 18.57 17.89 -6.56
CA MET A 1 17.30 17.15 -6.68
C MET A 1 16.34 18.01 -7.47
N GLU A 2 15.70 17.43 -8.46
CA GLU A 2 14.67 18.10 -9.27
C GLU A 2 13.45 18.37 -8.39
N GLN A 3 12.93 19.60 -8.41
CA GLN A 3 11.71 19.95 -7.68
C GLN A 3 10.50 19.38 -8.44
N TYR A 4 10.12 18.15 -8.11
CA TYR A 4 8.87 17.57 -8.59
C TYR A 4 7.69 18.30 -7.95
N GLN A 5 6.73 18.71 -8.78
CA GLN A 5 5.50 19.34 -8.32
C GLN A 5 4.50 18.24 -7.93
N TRP A 6 4.31 18.04 -6.63
CA TRP A 6 3.44 17.01 -6.06
C TRP A 6 1.99 17.47 -5.85
N GLN A 7 1.73 18.76 -6.04
CA GLN A 7 0.42 19.35 -5.90
C GLN A 7 -0.62 18.63 -6.76
N ASP A 8 -1.75 18.29 -6.15
CA ASP A 8 -2.90 17.64 -6.78
C ASP A 8 -2.57 16.27 -7.43
N LYS A 9 -1.50 15.61 -6.96
CA LYS A 9 -1.18 14.23 -7.32
C LYS A 9 -1.72 13.27 -6.27
N THR A 10 -2.09 12.07 -6.71
CA THR A 10 -2.40 10.96 -5.83
C THR A 10 -1.28 9.93 -5.91
N ILE A 11 -0.73 9.55 -4.75
CA ILE A 11 0.36 8.59 -4.64
C ILE A 11 -0.18 7.31 -4.00
N TYR A 12 0.03 6.19 -4.67
CA TYR A 12 -0.32 4.85 -4.19
C TYR A 12 0.97 4.08 -3.87
N PRO A 13 1.47 4.13 -2.63
CA PRO A 13 2.78 3.59 -2.30
C PRO A 13 2.75 2.05 -2.25
N VAL A 14 3.83 1.42 -2.75
CA VAL A 14 4.03 -0.03 -2.65
C VAL A 14 5.45 -0.32 -2.19
N CYS A 15 5.65 -1.36 -1.38
CA CYS A 15 6.99 -1.80 -1.00
C CYS A 15 7.07 -3.31 -0.76
N THR A 16 8.27 -3.86 -0.89
CA THR A 16 8.61 -5.18 -0.35
C THR A 16 9.30 -5.04 1.01
N HIS A 17 9.06 -5.95 1.95
CA HIS A 17 9.68 -5.90 3.27
C HIS A 17 9.96 -7.30 3.85
N GLU A 18 10.85 -7.37 4.84
CA GLU A 18 11.11 -8.61 5.61
C GLU A 18 10.52 -8.60 7.03
N GLY A 19 9.85 -7.51 7.40
CA GLY A 19 9.10 -7.39 8.67
C GLY A 19 8.70 -5.97 9.05
N SER A 20 9.39 -4.97 8.47
CA SER A 20 9.17 -3.54 8.73
C SER A 20 7.92 -2.96 8.09
N ARG A 21 7.37 -3.60 7.04
CA ARG A 21 6.35 -3.00 6.17
C ARG A 21 6.91 -1.68 5.61
N PHE A 22 6.16 -0.59 5.72
CA PHE A 22 6.64 0.74 5.35
C PHE A 22 7.57 1.39 6.39
N GLY A 23 7.65 0.88 7.63
CA GLY A 23 8.36 1.58 8.69
C GLY A 23 7.87 3.04 8.81
N ASP A 24 8.82 3.98 8.73
CA ASP A 24 8.55 5.42 8.77
C ASP A 24 8.42 6.06 7.36
N SER A 25 8.61 5.28 6.29
CA SER A 25 8.69 5.82 4.93
C SER A 25 7.40 6.50 4.46
N LEU A 26 6.22 6.15 4.97
CA LEU A 26 4.99 6.89 4.65
C LEU A 26 4.98 8.30 5.25
N ASN A 27 5.57 8.48 6.43
CA ASN A 27 5.70 9.79 7.05
C ASN A 27 6.72 10.64 6.27
N GLU A 28 7.90 10.10 6.00
CA GLU A 28 8.92 10.77 5.17
C GLU A 28 8.38 11.13 3.77
N LEU A 29 7.61 10.22 3.16
CA LEU A 29 6.97 10.47 1.87
C LEU A 29 5.97 11.63 1.94
N SER A 30 5.25 11.79 3.05
CA SER A 30 4.31 12.91 3.25
C SER A 30 4.99 14.26 3.37
N GLU A 31 6.21 14.28 3.92
CA GLU A 31 7.04 15.48 4.02
C GLU A 31 7.67 15.84 2.66
N ILE A 32 8.14 14.83 1.91
CA ILE A 32 8.75 15.02 0.59
C ILE A 32 7.71 15.41 -0.46
N ALA A 33 6.54 14.75 -0.45
CA ALA A 33 5.48 14.92 -1.44
C ALA A 33 4.38 15.88 -0.95
N GLN A 34 4.77 17.00 -0.36
CA GLN A 34 3.83 18.01 0.14
C GLN A 34 2.86 18.45 -0.96
N GLY A 35 1.55 18.36 -0.68
CA GLY A 35 0.49 18.71 -1.63
C GLY A 35 -0.06 17.54 -2.45
N ALA A 36 0.54 16.35 -2.34
CA ALA A 36 -0.07 15.12 -2.84
C ALA A 36 -1.05 14.52 -1.83
N SER A 37 -2.06 13.80 -2.32
CA SER A 37 -2.82 12.82 -1.54
C SER A 37 -2.02 11.52 -1.49
N ILE A 38 -1.69 11.03 -0.29
CA ILE A 38 -1.03 9.74 -0.12
C ILE A 38 -2.07 8.72 0.33
N GLU A 39 -2.29 7.72 -0.52
CA GLU A 39 -3.28 6.66 -0.29
C GLU A 39 -2.69 5.51 0.54
N ARG A 40 -3.54 4.57 0.96
CA ARG A 40 -3.10 3.39 1.70
C ARG A 40 -2.13 2.55 0.86
N GLY A 41 -0.94 2.30 1.39
CA GLY A 41 0.06 1.52 0.65
C GLY A 41 -0.18 0.01 0.65
N LEU A 42 0.41 -0.67 -0.32
CA LEU A 42 0.53 -2.14 -0.34
C LEU A 42 1.94 -2.56 0.11
N ALA A 43 2.02 -3.15 1.30
CA ALA A 43 3.26 -3.74 1.82
C ALA A 43 3.24 -5.24 1.57
N VAL A 44 4.25 -5.74 0.86
CA VAL A 44 4.37 -7.14 0.45
C VAL A 44 5.58 -7.77 1.13
N ARG A 45 5.42 -8.95 1.74
CA ARG A 45 6.60 -9.65 2.27
C ARG A 45 7.44 -10.15 1.11
N GLY A 46 8.77 -9.97 1.14
CA GLY A 46 9.64 -10.33 0.00
C GLY A 46 9.50 -11.79 -0.43
N VAL A 47 9.36 -12.70 0.53
CA VAL A 47 9.07 -14.13 0.27
C VAL A 47 7.78 -14.39 -0.51
N CYS A 48 6.81 -13.47 -0.51
CA CYS A 48 5.55 -13.60 -1.25
C CYS A 48 5.51 -12.75 -2.53
N ALA A 49 6.55 -11.97 -2.83
CA ALA A 49 6.52 -10.97 -3.90
C ALA A 49 6.23 -11.57 -5.30
N TYR A 50 6.62 -12.83 -5.52
CA TYR A 50 6.38 -13.54 -6.77
C TYR A 50 4.93 -14.00 -6.96
N ASP A 51 4.12 -14.03 -5.90
CA ASP A 51 2.72 -14.48 -5.89
C ASP A 51 1.81 -13.42 -5.25
N THR A 52 1.89 -12.19 -5.76
CA THR A 52 1.19 -11.01 -5.20
C THR A 52 0.02 -10.54 -6.07
N ASP A 53 -0.25 -11.18 -7.22
CA ASP A 53 -1.29 -10.74 -8.18
C ASP A 53 -2.66 -10.57 -7.53
N GLN A 54 -3.07 -11.50 -6.66
CA GLN A 54 -4.35 -11.41 -5.97
C GLN A 54 -4.37 -10.28 -4.93
N ALA A 55 -3.25 -10.05 -4.24
CA ALA A 55 -3.13 -8.97 -3.29
C ALA A 55 -3.19 -7.60 -3.98
N ILE A 56 -2.56 -7.45 -5.15
CA ILE A 56 -2.64 -6.22 -5.97
C ILE A 56 -4.08 -5.97 -6.42
N LYS A 57 -4.76 -7.00 -6.94
CA LYS A 57 -6.16 -6.88 -7.37
C LYS A 57 -7.07 -6.46 -6.22
N ASN A 58 -6.94 -7.10 -5.06
CA ASN A 58 -7.73 -6.76 -3.88
C ASN A 58 -7.46 -5.33 -3.40
N TRP A 59 -6.19 -4.93 -3.37
CA TRP A 59 -5.79 -3.59 -2.98
C TRP A 59 -6.36 -2.52 -3.92
N LEU A 60 -6.29 -2.73 -5.24
CA LEU A 60 -6.89 -1.82 -6.22
C LEU A 60 -8.43 -1.78 -6.12
N ASN A 61 -9.08 -2.94 -5.94
CA ASN A 61 -10.53 -3.01 -5.81
C ASN A 61 -11.07 -2.28 -4.56
N ASN A 62 -10.29 -2.20 -3.48
CA ASN A 62 -10.67 -1.44 -2.30
C ASN A 62 -10.76 0.08 -2.57
N TYR A 63 -10.18 0.58 -3.66
CA TYR A 63 -10.34 1.96 -4.11
C TYR A 63 -11.49 2.15 -5.10
N ASP A 64 -11.80 1.11 -5.88
CA ASP A 64 -12.90 1.13 -6.86
C ASP A 64 -14.28 0.99 -6.18
N GLN A 65 -14.33 0.33 -5.02
CA GLN A 65 -15.49 0.33 -4.15
C GLN A 65 -15.59 1.70 -3.45
N LYS A 66 -16.60 2.50 -3.83
CA LYS A 66 -16.89 3.79 -3.17
C LYS A 66 -16.83 3.64 -1.65
N ALA A 67 -15.99 4.47 -1.03
CA ALA A 67 -15.64 4.46 0.40
C ALA A 67 -16.78 4.91 1.34
N ASP A 68 -18.03 4.57 1.05
CA ASP A 68 -19.17 5.02 1.85
C ASP A 68 -19.53 4.09 3.02
N ASP A 69 -18.98 2.87 3.12
CA ASP A 69 -19.50 1.87 4.08
C ASP A 69 -18.46 1.03 4.86
N GLN A 70 -17.17 1.38 4.89
CA GLN A 70 -16.16 0.59 5.63
C GLN A 70 -15.47 1.39 6.76
N PRO A 71 -15.56 0.96 8.03
CA PRO A 71 -14.91 1.66 9.14
C PRO A 71 -13.38 1.58 9.06
N MET A 72 -12.77 2.70 9.46
CA MET A 72 -11.34 2.99 9.47
C MET A 72 -10.52 2.10 10.42
N VAL A 73 -10.41 0.79 10.19
CA VAL A 73 -9.45 -0.05 10.95
C VAL A 73 -8.97 -1.35 10.27
N THR A 74 -9.51 -1.75 9.12
CA THR A 74 -9.17 -3.07 8.58
C THR A 74 -7.92 -3.04 7.68
N VAL A 75 -6.76 -3.32 8.26
CA VAL A 75 -5.59 -3.79 7.50
C VAL A 75 -5.92 -5.17 6.97
N SER A 76 -6.00 -5.33 5.65
CA SER A 76 -6.28 -6.64 5.01
C SER A 76 -5.01 -7.49 5.10
N TYR A 77 -4.93 -8.37 6.09
CA TYR A 77 -3.88 -9.37 6.18
C TYR A 77 -4.18 -10.52 5.21
N TRP A 78 -3.36 -10.66 4.18
CA TRP A 78 -3.34 -11.89 3.39
C TRP A 78 -2.48 -12.93 4.11
N HIS A 79 -3.11 -14.03 4.53
CA HIS A 79 -2.41 -15.24 4.97
C HIS A 79 -2.41 -16.23 3.81
N PRO A 80 -1.23 -16.69 3.33
CA PRO A 80 -1.19 -17.82 2.42
C PRO A 80 -1.79 -19.04 3.13
N GLN A 81 -2.75 -19.69 2.49
CA GLN A 81 -3.20 -21.01 2.95
C GLN A 81 -2.10 -22.00 2.60
N TYR A 82 -1.30 -22.37 3.60
CA TYR A 82 -0.45 -23.54 3.49
C TYR A 82 -1.36 -24.75 3.24
N LYS A 83 -1.16 -25.42 2.10
CA LYS A 83 -1.65 -26.79 1.94
C LYS A 83 -0.68 -27.67 2.72
N ASP A 84 -1.16 -28.23 3.82
CA ASP A 84 -0.48 -29.34 4.48
C ASP A 84 -0.45 -30.52 3.49
N GLU A 85 0.75 -30.96 3.11
CA GLU A 85 1.02 -32.28 2.52
C GLU A 85 1.39 -33.27 3.62
#